data_AF-A0A8T0WT90-F1
#
_entry.id   AF-A0A8T0WT90-F1
#
_cell.length_a   1.000
_cell.length_b   1.000
_cell.length_c   1.000
_cell.angle_alpha   90.00
_cell.angle_beta   90.00
_cell.angle_gamma   90.00
#
_symmetry.space_group_name_H-M   'P 1'
#
loop_
_entity.id
_entity.type
_entity.pdbx_description
1 polymer ?
#
loop_
_entity_poly.entity_id
_entity_poly.type
_entity_poly.pdbx_seq_one_letter_code
_entity_poly.pdbx_strand_id
1 'polypeptide(L)'
;MSVLFRRYLSPGYFIHVSVFSQAILSGGISLLNDLLPSIIVLANRGPTEAELAAFIFKWISDFRILCTVDLEGGQSEVIFNGLDDALPNILLFLSSLLEKCGGAVLAKHPEQLTVSGKKHGLTVAACLLAANAYAEWVPVVHLAKYGLIERCKSLLNFSNPQVLALRFFKVVCQRRRPLYATEDYDTAMNLVFWALMNISKYCLTTSKTCSGLLDESLLEFAGRICECLVALGSFNMQFIIKDGNRATHFFQQMLEYYQHYKIALHFRCLQFWLMVLMDLSKENYVAPYPVAVASAVNPASFTNSTEKTNSGALVFVSDDICDGMLDISFERILKKSPVTSPEWLELWSDELHGKNGFVQYRSLLVRFLVLISFRN
;
A
#
# COMPACT_ATOMS: atom_id res chain seq x y z
N MET A 1 -13.84 12.69 6.70
CA MET A 1 -14.78 11.59 6.98
C MET A 1 -16.07 11.62 6.11
N SER A 2 -16.12 12.18 4.88
CA SER A 2 -17.44 12.37 4.23
C SER A 2 -17.59 12.31 2.69
N VAL A 3 -16.57 11.96 1.90
CA VAL A 3 -16.74 11.92 0.41
C VAL A 3 -16.71 10.50 -0.17
N LEU A 4 -15.87 9.60 0.37
CA LEU A 4 -15.82 8.21 -0.09
C LEU A 4 -17.04 7.39 0.37
N PHE A 5 -17.66 7.73 1.49
CA PHE A 5 -18.80 6.97 2.06
C PHE A 5 -20.12 7.17 1.31
N ARG A 6 -20.40 8.37 0.78
CA ARG A 6 -21.61 8.64 -0.01
C ARG A 6 -21.67 7.87 -1.32
N ARG A 7 -20.53 7.35 -1.81
CA ARG A 7 -20.46 6.61 -3.07
C ARG A 7 -20.82 5.14 -2.96
N TYR A 8 -20.76 4.54 -1.77
CA TYR A 8 -20.88 3.08 -1.63
C TYR A 8 -22.07 2.61 -0.80
N LEU A 9 -22.51 3.35 0.23
CA LEU A 9 -23.78 3.05 0.92
C LEU A 9 -24.93 3.80 0.27
N SER A 10 -26.06 3.12 0.04
CA SER A 10 -27.32 3.82 -0.21
C SER A 10 -27.65 4.69 1.02
N PRO A 11 -28.00 5.98 0.84
CA PRO A 11 -28.13 6.96 1.93
C PRO A 11 -28.99 6.54 3.12
N GLY A 12 -29.98 5.67 2.90
CA GLY A 12 -30.86 5.16 3.97
C GLY A 12 -30.18 4.22 4.96
N TYR A 13 -29.20 3.42 4.53
CA TYR A 13 -28.55 2.41 5.38
C TYR A 13 -27.45 2.98 6.27
N PHE A 14 -26.92 4.15 5.93
CA PHE A 14 -25.85 4.80 6.69
C PHE A 14 -26.29 5.11 8.14
N ILE A 15 -27.50 5.63 8.30
CA ILE A 15 -28.05 5.97 9.62
C ILE A 15 -28.22 4.69 10.45
N HIS A 16 -28.79 3.63 9.88
CA HIS A 16 -28.99 2.36 10.58
C HIS A 16 -27.67 1.71 11.02
N VAL A 17 -26.67 1.66 10.14
CA VAL A 17 -25.36 1.09 10.50
C VAL A 17 -24.67 1.95 11.55
N SER A 18 -24.69 3.27 11.42
CA SER A 18 -24.05 4.17 12.39
C SER A 18 -24.67 4.05 13.79
N VAL A 19 -26.00 4.01 13.88
CA VAL A 19 -26.74 3.87 15.15
C VAL A 19 -26.50 2.49 15.76
N PHE A 20 -26.53 1.42 14.95
CA PHE A 20 -26.29 0.07 15.42
C PHE A 20 -24.84 -0.12 15.91
N SER A 21 -23.87 0.41 15.17
CA SER A 21 -22.47 0.43 15.59
C SER A 21 -22.31 1.25 16.88
N GLN A 22 -22.98 2.38 17.02
CA GLN A 22 -22.96 3.19 18.26
C GLN A 22 -23.60 2.46 19.45
N ALA A 23 -24.63 1.64 19.22
CA ALA A 23 -25.22 0.79 20.26
C ALA A 23 -24.24 -0.31 20.69
N ILE A 24 -23.56 -0.97 19.74
CA ILE A 24 -22.49 -1.94 20.04
C ILE A 24 -21.37 -1.29 20.85
N LEU A 25 -20.98 -0.07 20.48
CA LEU A 25 -19.96 0.68 21.23
C LEU A 25 -20.39 0.96 22.67
N SER A 26 -21.65 1.37 22.85
CA SER A 26 -22.18 1.69 24.17
C SER A 26 -22.31 0.44 25.05
N GLY A 27 -22.53 -0.73 24.45
CA GLY A 27 -22.59 -2.02 25.14
C GLY A 27 -21.26 -2.76 25.27
N GLY A 28 -20.19 -2.27 24.63
CA GLY A 28 -18.85 -2.85 24.70
C GLY A 28 -18.70 -4.25 24.05
N ILE A 29 -17.60 -4.92 24.39
CA ILE A 29 -17.22 -6.22 23.80
C ILE A 29 -18.21 -7.37 24.10
N SER A 30 -18.89 -7.35 25.24
CA SER A 30 -19.88 -8.37 25.61
C SER A 30 -21.07 -8.35 24.65
N LEU A 31 -21.62 -7.16 24.38
CA LEU A 31 -22.71 -6.98 23.43
C LEU A 31 -22.28 -7.37 22.01
N LEU A 32 -21.03 -7.06 21.61
CA LEU A 32 -20.50 -7.51 20.32
C LEU A 32 -20.48 -9.04 20.23
N ASN A 33 -19.99 -9.73 21.27
CA ASN A 33 -19.93 -11.18 21.29
C ASN A 33 -21.32 -11.83 21.23
N ASP A 34 -22.31 -11.24 21.93
CA ASP A 34 -23.70 -11.72 21.89
C ASP A 34 -24.36 -11.50 20.52
N LEU A 35 -24.04 -10.39 19.85
CA LEU A 35 -24.62 -10.03 18.55
C LEU A 35 -23.87 -10.66 17.37
N LEU A 36 -22.62 -11.11 17.54
CA LEU A 36 -21.79 -11.62 16.46
C LEU A 36 -22.46 -12.77 15.69
N PRO A 37 -23.05 -13.81 16.34
CA PRO A 37 -23.79 -14.85 15.63
C PRO A 37 -24.96 -14.29 14.81
N SER A 38 -25.67 -13.29 15.35
CA SER A 38 -26.81 -12.66 14.67
C SER A 38 -26.37 -11.87 13.43
N ILE A 39 -25.23 -11.18 13.51
CA ILE A 39 -24.63 -10.46 12.36
C ILE A 39 -24.22 -11.46 11.27
N ILE A 40 -23.64 -12.60 11.65
CA ILE A 40 -23.26 -13.66 10.70
C ILE A 40 -24.50 -14.24 10.01
N VAL A 41 -25.57 -14.52 10.77
CA VAL A 41 -26.84 -15.01 10.22
C VAL A 41 -27.46 -13.97 9.28
N LEU A 42 -27.43 -12.69 9.65
CA LEU A 42 -27.93 -11.60 8.83
C LEU A 42 -27.22 -11.58 7.47
N ALA A 43 -25.89 -11.60 7.47
CA ALA A 43 -25.08 -11.57 6.26
C ALA A 43 -25.33 -12.74 5.30
N ASN A 44 -25.76 -13.89 5.82
CA ASN A 44 -26.07 -15.05 5.00
C ASN A 44 -27.42 -14.94 4.24
N ARG A 45 -28.26 -13.95 4.55
CA ARG A 45 -29.56 -13.75 3.89
C ARG A 45 -29.45 -13.20 2.47
N GLY A 46 -28.38 -12.45 2.16
CA GLY A 46 -28.20 -11.83 0.85
C GLY A 46 -27.02 -10.86 0.78
N PRO A 47 -26.67 -10.39 -0.42
CA PRO A 47 -25.54 -9.48 -0.63
C PRO A 47 -25.73 -8.12 0.05
N THR A 48 -26.97 -7.63 0.15
CA THR A 48 -27.28 -6.36 0.83
C THR A 48 -27.02 -6.49 2.34
N GLU A 49 -27.46 -7.60 2.93
CA GLU A 49 -27.29 -7.86 4.34
C GLU A 49 -25.82 -8.14 4.69
N ALA A 50 -25.10 -8.81 3.80
CA ALA A 50 -23.65 -8.99 3.92
C ALA A 50 -22.89 -7.67 3.82
N GLU A 51 -23.34 -6.75 2.96
CA GLU A 51 -22.78 -5.40 2.87
C GLU A 51 -22.96 -4.63 4.19
N LEU A 52 -24.14 -4.68 4.80
CA LEU A 52 -24.40 -4.08 6.11
C LEU A 52 -23.50 -4.67 7.20
N ALA A 53 -23.37 -6.00 7.25
CA ALA A 53 -22.48 -6.67 8.19
C ALA A 53 -21.02 -6.22 8.03
N ALA A 54 -20.53 -6.12 6.79
CA ALA A 54 -19.18 -5.63 6.52
C ALA A 54 -18.98 -4.19 7.00
N PHE A 55 -19.96 -3.31 6.81
CA PHE A 55 -19.88 -1.95 7.33
C PHE A 55 -19.92 -1.89 8.86
N ILE A 56 -20.71 -2.73 9.54
CA ILE A 56 -20.70 -2.82 11.00
C ILE A 56 -19.29 -3.16 11.49
N PHE A 57 -18.62 -4.14 10.89
CA PHE A 57 -17.24 -4.50 11.23
C PHE A 57 -16.23 -3.40 10.91
N LYS A 58 -16.38 -2.72 9.77
CA LYS A 58 -15.55 -1.55 9.46
C LYS A 58 -15.67 -0.48 10.56
N TRP A 59 -16.89 -0.16 10.98
CA TRP A 59 -17.13 0.82 12.03
C TRP A 59 -16.51 0.41 13.37
N ILE A 60 -16.67 -0.86 13.77
CA ILE A 60 -16.03 -1.39 14.99
C ILE A 60 -14.51 -1.16 14.94
N SER A 61 -13.88 -1.42 13.79
CA SER A 61 -12.45 -1.17 13.59
C SER A 61 -12.08 0.32 13.65
N ASP A 62 -12.80 1.18 12.91
CA ASP A 62 -12.54 2.62 12.87
C ASP A 62 -12.63 3.25 14.28
N PHE A 63 -13.59 2.82 15.10
CA PHE A 63 -13.77 3.32 16.45
C PHE A 63 -12.63 2.90 17.39
N ARG A 64 -12.11 1.66 17.26
CA ARG A 64 -10.92 1.26 18.03
C ARG A 64 -9.76 2.21 17.77
N ILE A 65 -9.54 2.61 16.51
CA ILE A 65 -8.47 3.55 16.14
C ILE A 65 -8.71 4.93 16.76
N LEU A 66 -9.93 5.47 16.64
CA LEU A 66 -10.27 6.78 17.20
C LEU A 66 -9.99 6.84 18.72
N CYS A 67 -10.45 5.83 19.47
CA CYS A 67 -10.22 5.75 20.91
C CYS A 67 -8.72 5.62 21.27
N THR A 68 -7.89 4.99 20.42
CA THR A 68 -6.44 4.93 20.67
C THR A 68 -5.72 6.26 20.43
N VAL A 69 -6.20 7.08 19.50
CA VAL A 69 -5.59 8.39 19.19
C VAL A 69 -5.91 9.42 20.28
N ASP A 70 -7.11 9.37 20.87
CA ASP A 70 -7.50 10.28 21.96
C ASP A 70 -6.78 9.97 23.30
N LEU A 71 -6.25 8.75 23.47
CA LEU A 71 -5.56 8.31 24.69
C LEU A 71 -4.18 8.92 24.91
N GLU A 72 -3.50 9.43 23.87
CA GLU A 72 -2.25 10.20 24.04
C GLU A 72 -2.46 11.54 24.80
N GLY A 73 -3.72 11.94 25.03
CA GLY A 73 -4.11 13.15 25.76
C GLY A 73 -5.01 12.96 26.99
N GLY A 74 -5.25 11.72 27.45
CA GLY A 74 -5.95 11.43 28.72
C GLY A 74 -7.39 10.93 28.59
N GLN A 75 -7.64 9.79 29.25
CA GLN A 75 -8.93 9.13 29.56
C GLN A 75 -9.92 8.90 28.40
N SER A 76 -9.71 7.81 27.65
CA SER A 76 -10.80 7.03 27.08
C SER A 76 -10.66 5.58 27.55
N GLU A 77 -11.38 5.22 28.62
CA GLU A 77 -11.48 3.84 29.09
C GLU A 77 -11.89 2.88 27.95
N VAL A 78 -10.99 2.00 27.51
CA VAL A 78 -11.19 0.54 27.60
C VAL A 78 -12.46 -0.07 26.91
N ILE A 79 -13.17 0.61 26.01
CA ILE A 79 -14.43 0.10 25.40
C ILE A 79 -14.26 -1.26 24.68
N PHE A 80 -13.06 -1.55 24.15
CA PHE A 80 -12.76 -2.78 23.40
C PHE A 80 -11.57 -3.58 23.94
N ASN A 81 -11.22 -3.48 25.23
CA ASN A 81 -10.33 -4.49 25.81
C ASN A 81 -10.99 -5.86 25.65
N GLY A 82 -10.35 -6.78 24.92
CA GLY A 82 -10.91 -8.09 24.55
C GLY A 82 -11.42 -8.21 23.11
N LEU A 83 -11.34 -7.16 22.26
CA LEU A 83 -11.62 -7.34 20.81
C LEU A 83 -10.69 -8.37 20.18
N ASP A 84 -9.51 -8.57 20.74
CA ASP A 84 -8.55 -9.57 20.30
C ASP A 84 -9.12 -11.00 20.40
N ASP A 85 -10.07 -11.26 21.31
CA ASP A 85 -10.77 -12.55 21.43
C ASP A 85 -11.82 -12.76 20.32
N ALA A 86 -12.49 -11.69 19.90
CA ALA A 86 -13.47 -11.72 18.82
C ALA A 86 -12.81 -11.65 17.42
N LEU A 87 -11.57 -11.17 17.36
CA LEU A 87 -10.84 -10.91 16.13
C LEU A 87 -10.73 -12.13 15.19
N PRO A 88 -10.40 -13.35 15.65
CA PRO A 88 -10.38 -14.53 14.78
C PRO A 88 -11.69 -14.73 14.01
N ASN A 89 -12.82 -14.60 14.70
CA ASN A 89 -14.14 -14.80 14.11
C ASN A 89 -14.46 -13.71 13.10
N ILE A 90 -14.14 -12.44 13.41
CA ILE A 90 -14.37 -11.32 12.50
C ILE A 90 -13.53 -11.46 11.23
N LEU A 91 -12.23 -11.77 11.35
CA LEU A 91 -11.33 -11.88 10.19
C LEU A 91 -11.69 -13.08 9.32
N LEU A 92 -12.02 -14.24 9.91
CA LEU A 92 -12.50 -15.41 9.18
C LEU A 92 -13.80 -15.10 8.44
N PHE A 93 -14.72 -14.39 9.10
CA PHE A 93 -15.97 -14.00 8.49
C PHE A 93 -15.78 -13.05 7.30
N LEU A 94 -14.95 -12.01 7.44
CA LEU A 94 -14.62 -11.10 6.33
C LEU A 94 -13.94 -11.85 5.17
N SER A 95 -13.02 -12.78 5.49
CA SER A 95 -12.35 -13.64 4.51
C SER A 95 -13.35 -14.52 3.74
N SER A 96 -14.31 -15.13 4.45
CA SER A 96 -15.39 -15.92 3.85
C SER A 96 -16.31 -15.09 2.97
N LEU A 97 -16.67 -13.87 3.39
CA LEU A 97 -17.46 -12.97 2.56
C LEU A 97 -16.73 -12.55 1.28
N LEU A 98 -15.44 -12.22 1.36
CA LEU A 98 -14.63 -11.89 0.19
C LEU A 98 -14.56 -13.07 -0.79
N GLU A 99 -14.43 -14.30 -0.28
CA GLU A 99 -14.43 -15.50 -1.11
C GLU A 99 -15.78 -15.75 -1.79
N LYS A 100 -16.86 -15.76 -1.01
CA LYS A 100 -18.22 -16.04 -1.49
C LYS A 100 -18.70 -14.98 -2.47
N CYS A 101 -18.60 -13.71 -2.09
CA CYS A 101 -19.05 -12.59 -2.91
C CYS A 101 -18.09 -12.33 -4.07
N GLY A 102 -16.78 -12.51 -3.87
CA GLY A 102 -15.79 -12.46 -4.94
C GLY A 102 -16.08 -13.51 -6.00
N GLY A 103 -16.15 -14.79 -5.63
CA GLY A 103 -16.48 -15.89 -6.54
C GLY A 103 -17.78 -15.68 -7.34
N ALA A 104 -18.80 -15.10 -6.71
CA ALA A 104 -20.06 -14.75 -7.37
C ALA A 104 -19.95 -13.61 -8.39
N VAL A 105 -19.01 -12.67 -8.19
CA VAL A 105 -18.66 -11.63 -9.17
C VAL A 105 -17.84 -12.23 -10.31
N LEU A 106 -16.95 -13.18 -10.01
CA LEU A 106 -16.07 -13.81 -11.00
C LEU A 106 -16.78 -14.80 -11.93
N ALA A 107 -17.78 -15.51 -11.42
CA ALA A 107 -18.57 -16.46 -12.20
C ALA A 107 -19.51 -15.82 -13.23
N LYS A 108 -19.67 -14.48 -13.20
CA LYS A 108 -20.57 -13.75 -14.10
C LYS A 108 -19.76 -12.96 -15.11
N HIS A 109 -19.94 -13.26 -16.40
CA HIS A 109 -19.27 -12.51 -17.47
C HIS A 109 -19.60 -11.00 -17.40
N PRO A 110 -18.62 -10.12 -17.68
CA PRO A 110 -18.78 -8.66 -17.58
C PRO A 110 -19.93 -8.11 -18.44
N GLU A 111 -20.30 -8.80 -19.51
CA GLU A 111 -21.37 -8.38 -20.45
C GLU A 111 -22.79 -8.65 -19.93
N GLN A 112 -22.97 -9.44 -18.86
CA GLN A 112 -24.27 -9.79 -18.28
C GLN A 112 -24.37 -9.40 -16.79
N LEU A 113 -24.03 -8.15 -16.47
CA LEU A 113 -24.17 -7.58 -15.12
C LEU A 113 -25.64 -7.45 -14.71
N THR A 114 -26.22 -8.56 -14.26
CA THR A 114 -27.51 -8.62 -13.56
C THR A 114 -27.51 -7.68 -12.35
N VAL A 115 -28.69 -7.20 -11.92
CA VAL A 115 -28.87 -6.41 -10.68
C VAL A 115 -28.22 -7.12 -9.48
N SER A 116 -28.24 -8.46 -9.46
CA SER A 116 -27.56 -9.30 -8.46
C SER A 116 -26.03 -9.15 -8.50
N GLY A 117 -25.39 -9.10 -9.67
CA GLY A 117 -23.93 -8.92 -9.80
C GLY A 117 -23.45 -7.57 -9.25
N LYS A 118 -24.21 -6.50 -9.50
CA LYS A 118 -23.92 -5.16 -8.94
C LYS A 118 -23.94 -5.16 -7.41
N LYS A 119 -24.92 -5.84 -6.80
CA LYS A 119 -25.00 -5.97 -5.33
C LYS A 119 -23.80 -6.72 -4.75
N HIS A 120 -23.38 -7.83 -5.36
CA HIS A 120 -22.19 -8.56 -4.90
C HIS A 120 -20.91 -7.71 -5.03
N GLY A 121 -20.80 -6.88 -6.08
CA GLY A 121 -19.69 -5.92 -6.21
C GLY A 121 -19.64 -4.89 -5.08
N LEU A 122 -20.79 -4.36 -4.65
CA LEU A 122 -20.89 -3.47 -3.49
C LEU A 122 -20.51 -4.18 -2.19
N THR A 123 -20.98 -5.42 -2.01
CA THR A 123 -20.58 -6.25 -0.85
C THR A 123 -19.06 -6.47 -0.81
N VAL A 124 -18.43 -6.81 -1.94
CA VAL A 124 -16.97 -6.96 -2.03
C VAL A 124 -16.26 -5.66 -1.67
N ALA A 125 -16.74 -4.52 -2.18
CA ALA A 125 -16.18 -3.21 -1.84
C ALA A 125 -16.30 -2.91 -0.33
N ALA A 126 -17.45 -3.17 0.28
CA ALA A 126 -17.66 -2.99 1.72
C ALA A 126 -16.75 -3.91 2.55
N CYS A 127 -16.60 -5.18 2.15
CA CYS A 127 -15.69 -6.13 2.79
C CYS A 127 -14.23 -5.69 2.69
N LEU A 128 -13.80 -5.17 1.52
CA LEU A 128 -12.46 -4.62 1.35
C LEU A 128 -12.24 -3.36 2.18
N LEU A 129 -13.26 -2.49 2.32
CA LEU A 129 -13.17 -1.33 3.21
C LEU A 129 -13.03 -1.74 4.67
N ALA A 130 -13.74 -2.78 5.11
CA ALA A 130 -13.56 -3.35 6.45
C ALA A 130 -12.16 -3.95 6.61
N ALA A 131 -11.71 -4.79 5.66
CA ALA A 131 -10.37 -5.37 5.67
C ALA A 131 -9.27 -4.30 5.73
N ASN A 132 -9.42 -3.21 4.98
CA ASN A 132 -8.54 -2.04 5.04
C ASN A 132 -8.46 -1.45 6.45
N ALA A 133 -9.60 -1.23 7.11
CA ALA A 133 -9.63 -0.68 8.46
C ALA A 133 -8.95 -1.62 9.48
N TYR A 134 -9.18 -2.93 9.39
CA TYR A 134 -8.50 -3.90 10.25
C TYR A 134 -6.99 -3.99 9.96
N ALA A 135 -6.56 -3.83 8.70
CA ALA A 135 -5.15 -3.89 8.32
C ALA A 135 -4.28 -2.82 8.99
N GLU A 136 -4.88 -1.69 9.38
CA GLU A 136 -4.18 -0.57 10.03
C GLU A 136 -3.57 -0.96 11.38
N TRP A 137 -4.21 -1.85 12.14
CA TRP A 137 -3.77 -2.19 13.51
C TRP A 137 -3.62 -3.69 13.79
N VAL A 138 -4.39 -4.57 13.16
CA VAL A 138 -4.34 -6.03 13.42
C VAL A 138 -2.98 -6.60 13.03
N PRO A 139 -2.25 -7.38 13.85
CA PRO A 139 -0.97 -7.96 13.47
C PRO A 139 -0.98 -8.66 12.10
N VAL A 140 0.04 -8.41 11.26
CA VAL A 140 0.10 -8.95 9.88
C VAL A 140 0.01 -10.48 9.86
N VAL A 141 0.58 -11.14 10.87
CA VAL A 141 0.50 -12.59 11.07
C VAL A 141 -0.95 -13.06 11.18
N HIS A 142 -1.82 -12.32 11.87
CA HIS A 142 -3.24 -12.65 11.99
C HIS A 142 -3.98 -12.43 10.67
N LEU A 143 -3.66 -11.34 9.94
CA LEU A 143 -4.23 -11.11 8.61
C LEU A 143 -3.92 -12.26 7.64
N ALA A 144 -2.70 -12.82 7.71
CA ALA A 144 -2.29 -13.99 6.95
C ALA A 144 -3.02 -15.26 7.42
N LYS A 145 -2.96 -15.54 8.74
CA LYS A 145 -3.53 -16.74 9.37
C LYS A 145 -5.02 -16.92 9.07
N TYR A 146 -5.78 -15.82 9.06
CA TYR A 146 -7.22 -15.84 8.78
C TYR A 146 -7.57 -15.61 7.30
N GLY A 147 -6.56 -15.63 6.41
CA GLY A 147 -6.75 -15.70 4.95
C GLY A 147 -7.01 -14.38 4.24
N LEU A 148 -7.05 -13.24 4.94
CA LEU A 148 -7.35 -11.95 4.32
C LEU A 148 -6.32 -11.54 3.26
N ILE A 149 -5.03 -11.84 3.47
CA ILE A 149 -3.98 -11.53 2.50
C ILE A 149 -4.23 -12.27 1.18
N GLU A 150 -4.50 -13.57 1.24
CA GLU A 150 -4.79 -14.38 0.05
C GLU A 150 -6.10 -13.97 -0.64
N ARG A 151 -7.14 -13.63 0.13
CA ARG A 151 -8.41 -13.14 -0.45
C ARG A 151 -8.27 -11.76 -1.09
N CYS A 152 -7.47 -10.86 -0.53
CA CYS A 152 -7.19 -9.57 -1.18
C CYS A 152 -6.31 -9.74 -2.42
N LYS A 153 -5.34 -10.65 -2.39
CA LYS A 153 -4.47 -10.99 -3.52
C LYS A 153 -5.26 -11.49 -4.73
N SER A 154 -6.21 -12.40 -4.52
CA SER A 154 -7.03 -12.91 -5.63
C SER A 154 -7.83 -11.81 -6.31
N LEU A 155 -8.21 -10.75 -5.57
CA LEU A 155 -8.98 -9.62 -6.07
C LEU A 155 -8.17 -8.59 -6.86
N LEU A 156 -6.83 -8.66 -6.86
CA LEU A 156 -5.96 -7.69 -7.56
C LEU A 156 -6.09 -7.76 -9.10
N ASN A 157 -6.50 -8.90 -9.65
CA ASN A 157 -6.60 -9.11 -11.09
C ASN A 157 -7.93 -8.63 -11.70
N PHE A 158 -8.81 -8.02 -10.90
CA PHE A 158 -10.16 -7.66 -11.33
C PHE A 158 -10.40 -6.16 -11.28
N SER A 159 -10.80 -5.58 -12.42
CA SER A 159 -10.86 -4.14 -12.69
C SER A 159 -11.66 -3.30 -11.69
N ASN A 160 -12.64 -3.88 -11.00
CA ASN A 160 -13.48 -3.17 -10.03
C ASN A 160 -12.91 -3.21 -8.58
N PRO A 161 -12.67 -4.39 -7.96
CA PRO A 161 -12.15 -4.46 -6.60
C PRO A 161 -10.65 -4.15 -6.47
N GLN A 162 -9.86 -4.21 -7.56
CA GLN A 162 -8.39 -4.13 -7.52
C GLN A 162 -7.85 -2.92 -6.75
N VAL A 163 -8.52 -1.77 -6.83
CA VAL A 163 -8.08 -0.54 -6.15
C VAL A 163 -8.17 -0.68 -4.63
N LEU A 164 -9.29 -1.20 -4.13
CA LEU A 164 -9.52 -1.37 -2.70
C LEU A 164 -8.69 -2.52 -2.14
N ALA A 165 -8.47 -3.57 -2.94
CA ALA A 165 -7.55 -4.66 -2.61
C ALA A 165 -6.09 -4.16 -2.55
N LEU A 166 -5.66 -3.34 -3.49
CA LEU A 166 -4.32 -2.77 -3.48
C LEU A 166 -4.11 -1.80 -2.31
N ARG A 167 -5.16 -1.05 -1.92
CA ARG A 167 -5.11 -0.23 -0.70
C ARG A 167 -4.81 -1.06 0.54
N PHE A 168 -5.33 -2.29 0.63
CA PHE A 168 -5.05 -3.18 1.77
C PHE A 168 -3.56 -3.50 1.84
N PHE A 169 -2.95 -3.85 0.70
CA PHE A 169 -1.51 -4.08 0.63
C PHE A 169 -0.71 -2.83 0.94
N LYS A 170 -1.12 -1.65 0.45
CA LYS A 170 -0.47 -0.38 0.79
C LYS A 170 -0.42 -0.16 2.30
N VAL A 171 -1.55 -0.34 3.00
CA VAL A 171 -1.63 -0.20 4.45
C VAL A 171 -0.67 -1.19 5.13
N VAL A 172 -0.67 -2.46 4.72
CA VAL A 172 0.23 -3.47 5.30
C VAL A 172 1.72 -3.12 5.05
N CYS A 173 2.08 -2.69 3.84
CA CYS A 173 3.46 -2.30 3.50
C CYS A 173 3.97 -1.09 4.27
N GLN A 174 3.07 -0.18 4.68
CA GLN A 174 3.43 1.01 5.48
C GLN A 174 3.66 0.71 6.96
N ARG A 175 3.36 -0.52 7.41
CA ARG A 175 3.59 -0.91 8.79
C ARG A 175 5.06 -1.18 9.01
N ARG A 176 5.59 -0.58 10.07
CA ARG A 176 6.95 -0.83 10.52
C ARG A 176 7.07 -2.30 10.93
N ARG A 177 8.16 -2.93 10.50
CA ARG A 177 8.55 -4.25 10.98
C ARG A 177 8.66 -4.22 12.52
N PRO A 178 8.02 -5.15 13.25
CA PRO A 178 8.20 -5.25 14.70
C PRO A 178 9.66 -5.55 15.09
N LEU A 179 10.14 -4.99 16.20
CA LEU A 179 11.51 -5.19 16.70
C LEU A 179 11.83 -6.68 16.93
N TYR A 180 10.85 -7.43 17.43
CA TYR A 180 10.92 -8.87 17.67
C TYR A 180 10.13 -9.65 16.60
N ALA A 181 10.29 -9.27 15.34
CA ALA A 181 9.64 -9.98 14.23
C ALA A 181 10.05 -11.46 14.21
N THR A 182 9.06 -12.35 14.34
CA THR A 182 9.24 -13.80 14.27
C THR A 182 9.28 -14.28 12.82
N GLU A 183 9.64 -15.55 12.61
CA GLU A 183 9.56 -16.20 11.29
C GLU A 183 8.13 -16.17 10.71
N ASP A 184 7.10 -16.15 11.56
CA ASP A 184 5.71 -16.01 11.15
C ASP A 184 5.43 -14.66 10.48
N TYR A 185 6.08 -13.59 10.95
CA TYR A 185 5.97 -12.27 10.32
C TYR A 185 6.61 -12.27 8.93
N ASP A 186 7.81 -12.83 8.80
CA ASP A 186 8.49 -12.96 7.51
C ASP A 186 7.66 -13.84 6.55
N THR A 187 7.05 -14.92 7.05
CA THR A 187 6.15 -15.79 6.27
C THR A 187 4.92 -15.02 5.77
N ALA A 188 4.28 -14.22 6.63
CA ALA A 188 3.15 -13.39 6.25
C ALA A 188 3.54 -12.30 5.23
N MET A 189 4.68 -11.63 5.44
CA MET A 189 5.20 -10.61 4.52
C MET A 189 5.65 -11.19 3.19
N ASN A 190 6.08 -12.45 3.14
CA ASN A 190 6.35 -13.15 1.88
C ASN A 190 5.12 -13.27 0.99
N LEU A 191 3.93 -13.50 1.58
CA LEU A 191 2.68 -13.51 0.82
C LEU A 191 2.37 -12.14 0.23
N VAL A 192 2.57 -11.07 1.00
CA VAL A 192 2.41 -9.67 0.57
C VAL A 192 3.39 -9.32 -0.55
N PHE A 193 4.66 -9.70 -0.37
CA PHE A 193 5.72 -9.46 -1.35
C PHE A 193 5.36 -10.08 -2.70
N TRP A 194 5.09 -11.38 -2.74
CA TRP A 194 4.79 -12.05 -4.01
C TRP A 194 3.47 -11.62 -4.63
N ALA A 195 2.46 -11.25 -3.83
CA ALA A 195 1.23 -10.65 -4.37
C ALA A 195 1.54 -9.37 -5.17
N LEU A 196 2.34 -8.46 -4.60
CA LEU A 196 2.72 -7.20 -5.23
C LEU A 196 3.67 -7.38 -6.41
N MET A 197 4.68 -8.24 -6.29
CA MET A 197 5.63 -8.51 -7.37
C MET A 197 4.93 -9.12 -8.59
N ASN A 198 3.99 -10.04 -8.39
CA ASN A 198 3.29 -10.69 -9.49
C ASN A 198 2.37 -9.71 -10.23
N ILE A 199 1.57 -8.90 -9.52
CA ILE A 199 0.70 -7.91 -10.17
C ILE A 199 1.52 -6.79 -10.83
N SER A 200 2.63 -6.38 -10.21
CA SER A 200 3.59 -5.43 -10.79
C SER A 200 4.14 -5.94 -12.11
N LYS A 201 4.65 -7.16 -12.13
CA LYS A 201 5.20 -7.79 -13.33
C LYS A 201 4.15 -7.89 -14.43
N TYR A 202 2.93 -8.30 -14.09
CA TYR A 202 1.82 -8.31 -15.03
C TYR A 202 1.61 -6.93 -15.66
N CYS A 203 1.41 -5.87 -14.85
CA CYS A 203 1.21 -4.51 -15.34
C CYS A 203 2.36 -3.99 -16.22
N LEU A 204 3.60 -4.22 -15.81
CA LEU A 204 4.79 -3.78 -16.56
C LEU A 204 4.93 -4.51 -17.90
N THR A 205 4.67 -5.82 -17.94
CA THR A 205 4.70 -6.58 -19.19
C THR A 205 3.58 -6.17 -20.14
N THR A 206 2.35 -6.00 -19.64
CA THR A 206 1.21 -5.54 -20.44
C THR A 206 1.44 -4.13 -21.00
N SER A 207 2.01 -3.22 -20.19
CA SER A 207 2.32 -1.86 -20.65
C SER A 207 3.38 -1.84 -21.75
N LYS A 208 4.36 -2.75 -21.76
CA LYS A 208 5.38 -2.85 -22.81
C LYS A 208 4.80 -3.34 -24.13
N THR A 209 3.81 -4.23 -24.08
CA THR A 209 3.17 -4.80 -25.28
C THR A 209 2.11 -3.89 -25.92
N CYS A 210 1.52 -2.97 -25.17
CA CYS A 210 0.41 -2.11 -25.62
C CYS A 210 0.85 -0.70 -26.09
N SER A 211 1.98 -0.60 -26.79
CA SER A 211 2.65 0.67 -27.15
C SER A 211 1.87 1.61 -28.10
N GLY A 212 0.63 1.31 -28.49
CA GLY A 212 -0.15 2.09 -29.48
C GLY A 212 -1.54 2.60 -29.04
N LEU A 213 -2.12 2.09 -27.94
CA LEU A 213 -3.42 2.55 -27.43
C LEU A 213 -3.43 2.40 -25.91
N LEU A 214 -3.00 3.45 -25.22
CA LEU A 214 -2.73 3.38 -23.79
C LEU A 214 -4.03 3.35 -22.97
N ASP A 215 -4.17 2.30 -22.16
CA ASP A 215 -5.13 2.27 -21.08
C ASP A 215 -4.60 3.11 -19.91
N GLU A 216 -4.99 4.38 -19.85
CA GLU A 216 -4.66 5.28 -18.73
C GLU A 216 -5.05 4.68 -17.37
N SER A 217 -6.07 3.81 -17.32
CA SER A 217 -6.46 3.15 -16.07
C SER A 217 -5.44 2.10 -15.62
N LEU A 218 -4.80 1.38 -16.55
CA LEU A 218 -3.72 0.44 -16.27
C LEU A 218 -2.48 1.18 -15.75
N LEU A 219 -2.17 2.35 -16.31
CA LEU A 219 -1.04 3.18 -15.87
C LEU A 219 -1.28 3.80 -14.49
N GLU A 220 -2.49 4.29 -14.23
CA GLU A 220 -2.87 4.76 -12.90
C GLU A 220 -2.76 3.63 -11.86
N PHE A 221 -3.20 2.43 -12.23
CA PHE A 221 -3.08 1.25 -11.38
C PHE A 221 -1.62 0.83 -11.15
N ALA A 222 -0.78 0.82 -12.20
CA ALA A 222 0.65 0.59 -12.09
C ALA A 222 1.34 1.61 -11.17
N GLY A 223 0.89 2.86 -11.19
CA GLY A 223 1.36 3.89 -10.26
C GLY A 223 1.06 3.54 -8.82
N ARG A 224 -0.17 3.10 -8.54
CA ARG A 224 -0.57 2.66 -7.20
C ARG A 224 0.20 1.42 -6.73
N ILE A 225 0.54 0.50 -7.64
CA ILE A 225 1.38 -0.67 -7.31
C ILE A 225 2.80 -0.20 -6.95
N CYS A 226 3.39 0.69 -7.76
CA CYS A 226 4.69 1.28 -7.48
C CYS A 226 4.70 1.97 -6.09
N GLU A 227 3.64 2.70 -5.73
CA GLU A 227 3.46 3.28 -4.39
C GLU A 227 3.54 2.22 -3.26
N CYS A 228 2.97 1.04 -3.47
CA CYS A 228 3.02 -0.07 -2.51
C CYS A 228 4.45 -0.64 -2.41
N LEU A 229 5.13 -0.83 -3.54
CA LEU A 229 6.51 -1.33 -3.56
C LEU A 229 7.49 -0.34 -2.91
N VAL A 230 7.33 0.97 -3.16
CA VAL A 230 8.10 2.03 -2.49
C VAL A 230 7.87 1.97 -0.98
N ALA A 231 6.62 1.83 -0.53
CA ALA A 231 6.31 1.67 0.90
C ALA A 231 6.95 0.40 1.49
N LEU A 232 6.85 -0.73 0.78
CA LEU A 232 7.45 -1.99 1.19
C LEU A 232 8.97 -1.87 1.36
N GLY A 233 9.65 -1.26 0.37
CA GLY A 233 11.07 -0.97 0.45
C GLY A 233 11.44 0.00 1.57
N SER A 234 10.58 0.98 1.87
CA SER A 234 10.87 2.00 2.89
C SER A 234 10.74 1.47 4.32
N PHE A 235 9.73 0.64 4.60
CA PHE A 235 9.40 0.19 5.96
C PHE A 235 9.81 -1.25 6.25
N ASN A 236 10.11 -2.05 5.22
CA ASN A 236 10.39 -3.48 5.33
C ASN A 236 11.63 -3.89 4.52
N MET A 237 12.60 -2.98 4.29
CA MET A 237 13.85 -3.29 3.56
C MET A 237 14.58 -4.50 4.13
N GLN A 238 14.71 -4.57 5.47
CA GLN A 238 15.37 -5.68 6.17
C GLN A 238 14.74 -7.05 5.86
N PHE A 239 13.43 -7.09 5.62
CA PHE A 239 12.74 -8.31 5.18
C PHE A 239 13.09 -8.66 3.74
N ILE A 240 13.26 -7.68 2.86
CA ILE A 240 13.63 -7.89 1.45
C ILE A 240 15.06 -8.42 1.36
N ILE A 241 16.02 -7.75 2.00
CA ILE A 241 17.46 -8.02 1.86
C ILE A 241 17.92 -9.28 2.60
N LYS A 242 17.10 -9.84 3.51
CA LYS A 242 17.37 -11.10 4.21
C LYS A 242 17.47 -12.30 3.24
N ASP A 243 16.88 -12.18 2.06
CA ASP A 243 16.87 -13.21 1.01
C ASP A 243 17.38 -12.60 -0.30
N GLY A 244 18.53 -13.08 -0.77
CA GLY A 244 19.19 -12.50 -1.93
C GLY A 244 18.40 -12.62 -3.23
N ASN A 245 17.61 -13.69 -3.41
CA ASN A 245 16.76 -13.85 -4.58
C ASN A 245 15.61 -12.83 -4.54
N ARG A 246 14.99 -12.68 -3.37
CA ARG A 246 13.92 -11.71 -3.15
C ARG A 246 14.40 -10.28 -3.38
N ALA A 247 15.56 -9.93 -2.83
CA ALA A 247 16.17 -8.63 -3.02
C ALA A 247 16.47 -8.37 -4.50
N THR A 248 17.09 -9.31 -5.19
CA THR A 248 17.42 -9.19 -6.62
C THR A 248 16.16 -8.93 -7.46
N HIS A 249 15.10 -9.73 -7.26
CA HIS A 249 13.83 -9.51 -7.96
C HIS A 249 13.21 -8.15 -7.64
N PHE A 250 13.25 -7.73 -6.38
CA PHE A 250 12.70 -6.45 -5.96
C PHE A 250 13.42 -5.27 -6.63
N PHE A 251 14.75 -5.22 -6.57
CA PHE A 251 15.53 -4.13 -7.17
C PHE A 251 15.43 -4.10 -8.69
N GLN A 252 15.40 -5.26 -9.36
CA GLN A 252 15.12 -5.33 -10.80
C GLN A 252 13.73 -4.78 -11.14
N GLN A 253 12.70 -5.10 -10.37
CA GLN A 253 11.36 -4.58 -10.59
C GLN A 253 11.28 -3.07 -10.36
N MET A 254 11.98 -2.55 -9.35
CA MET A 254 12.07 -1.11 -9.12
C MET A 254 12.83 -0.40 -10.25
N LEU A 255 13.83 -1.05 -10.85
CA LEU A 255 14.52 -0.53 -12.03
C LEU A 255 13.56 -0.45 -13.22
N GLU A 256 12.73 -1.48 -13.45
CA GLU A 256 11.73 -1.44 -14.52
C GLU A 256 10.74 -0.27 -14.37
N TYR A 257 10.31 0.06 -13.14
CA TYR A 257 9.51 1.26 -12.89
C TYR A 257 10.27 2.56 -13.12
N TYR A 258 11.56 2.59 -12.78
CA TYR A 258 12.41 3.75 -13.01
C TYR A 258 12.61 4.01 -14.52
N GLN A 259 12.83 2.96 -15.29
CA GLN A 259 13.01 3.00 -16.73
C GLN A 259 11.69 3.10 -17.51
N HIS A 260 10.55 3.01 -16.82
CA HIS A 260 9.25 3.09 -17.45
C HIS A 260 9.09 4.39 -18.23
N TYR A 261 8.49 4.31 -19.42
CA TYR A 261 8.42 5.45 -20.33
C TYR A 261 7.60 6.64 -19.80
N LYS A 262 6.52 6.38 -19.03
CA LYS A 262 5.75 7.42 -18.32
C LYS A 262 6.58 8.10 -17.23
N ILE A 263 6.69 9.43 -17.28
CA ILE A 263 7.45 10.22 -16.30
C ILE A 263 6.88 10.13 -14.89
N ALA A 264 5.56 9.99 -14.74
CA ALA A 264 4.91 9.87 -13.43
C ALA A 264 5.37 8.63 -12.64
N LEU A 265 5.57 7.50 -13.35
CA LEU A 265 6.05 6.25 -12.74
C LEU A 265 7.54 6.35 -12.38
N HIS A 266 8.33 6.90 -13.28
CA HIS A 266 9.73 7.19 -13.02
C HIS A 266 9.93 8.10 -11.81
N PHE A 267 9.22 9.23 -11.75
CA PHE A 267 9.40 10.20 -10.69
C PHE A 267 9.03 9.61 -9.32
N ARG A 268 7.99 8.77 -9.28
CA ARG A 268 7.62 8.02 -8.08
C ARG A 268 8.73 7.06 -7.65
N CYS A 269 9.34 6.36 -8.60
CA CYS A 269 10.45 5.44 -8.33
C CYS A 269 11.75 6.17 -7.93
N LEU A 270 12.02 7.36 -8.47
CA LEU A 270 13.18 8.19 -8.12
C LEU A 270 13.26 8.47 -6.61
N GLN A 271 12.12 8.67 -5.96
CA GLN A 271 12.07 8.89 -4.50
C GLN A 271 12.58 7.67 -3.72
N PHE A 272 12.26 6.46 -4.17
CA PHE A 272 12.76 5.23 -3.57
C PHE A 272 14.27 5.09 -3.78
N TRP A 273 14.76 5.30 -4.99
CA TRP A 273 16.19 5.18 -5.26
C TRP A 273 17.03 6.22 -4.52
N LEU A 274 16.52 7.44 -4.38
CA LEU A 274 17.12 8.44 -3.50
C LEU A 274 17.18 7.96 -2.04
N MET A 275 16.14 7.32 -1.52
CA MET A 275 16.16 6.74 -0.17
C MET A 275 17.24 5.66 -0.03
N VAL A 276 17.30 4.70 -0.98
CA VAL A 276 18.30 3.63 -0.98
C VAL A 276 19.72 4.18 -1.06
N LEU A 277 19.96 5.15 -1.93
CA LEU A 277 21.28 5.76 -2.09
C LEU A 277 21.63 6.74 -0.98
N MET A 278 20.66 7.43 -0.35
CA MET A 278 20.96 8.33 0.76
C MET A 278 21.44 7.59 2.00
N ASP A 279 21.05 6.33 2.19
CA ASP A 279 21.63 5.50 3.25
C ASP A 279 23.16 5.28 3.07
N LEU A 280 23.72 5.43 1.85
CA LEU A 280 25.18 5.54 1.62
C LEU A 280 25.82 6.71 2.38
N SER A 281 25.14 7.87 2.40
CA SER A 281 25.73 9.10 2.93
C SER A 281 25.89 9.08 4.45
N LYS A 282 25.09 8.28 5.16
CA LYS A 282 25.19 8.16 6.62
C LYS A 282 26.35 7.26 7.05
N GLU A 283 26.77 6.31 6.22
CA GLU A 283 27.95 5.46 6.47
C GLU A 283 29.26 6.13 6.07
N ASN A 284 29.26 6.96 5.01
CA ASN A 284 30.45 7.70 4.57
C ASN A 284 30.75 8.97 5.41
N TYR A 285 29.82 9.40 6.27
CA TYR A 285 29.99 10.50 7.22
C TYR A 285 30.25 10.00 8.66
N VAL A 286 31.17 9.05 8.85
CA VAL A 286 31.85 8.93 10.15
C VAL A 286 33.06 9.87 10.10
N ALA A 287 32.79 11.16 10.31
CA ALA A 287 33.85 12.13 10.56
C ALA A 287 34.50 11.80 11.92
N PRO A 288 35.85 11.76 12.02
CA PRO A 288 36.50 11.82 13.32
C PRO A 288 36.21 13.21 13.90
N TYR A 289 35.46 13.27 15.01
CA TYR A 289 35.36 14.47 15.85
C TYR A 289 36.77 15.06 16.14
N PRO A 290 36.94 16.37 16.41
CA PRO A 290 36.04 17.10 17.32
C PRO A 290 35.76 18.60 17.08
N VAL A 291 34.84 19.08 17.94
CA VAL A 291 34.63 20.44 18.50
C VAL A 291 33.38 21.20 18.03
N ALA A 292 32.57 21.50 19.05
CA ALA A 292 31.32 22.23 19.03
C ALA A 292 31.51 23.73 18.77
N VAL A 293 30.60 24.33 18.00
CA VAL A 293 29.96 25.62 18.33
C VAL A 293 28.55 25.63 17.78
N ALA A 294 27.58 25.96 18.63
CA ALA A 294 26.15 26.03 18.38
C ALA A 294 25.75 27.15 17.40
N SER A 295 24.70 26.93 16.60
CA SER A 295 23.57 27.87 16.47
C SER A 295 22.41 27.28 15.68
N ALA A 296 21.21 27.47 16.22
CA ALA A 296 19.90 26.97 15.82
C ALA A 296 19.43 27.38 14.41
N VAL A 297 18.77 26.45 13.70
CA VAL A 297 17.36 26.56 13.21
C VAL A 297 16.86 25.12 12.96
N ASN A 298 15.91 24.63 13.77
CA ASN A 298 15.25 23.34 13.59
C ASN A 298 13.99 23.46 12.71
N PRO A 299 13.75 22.51 11.80
CA PRO A 299 12.47 21.84 11.69
C PRO A 299 12.62 20.39 12.20
N ALA A 300 11.66 19.97 13.02
CA ALA A 300 11.62 18.74 13.82
C ALA A 300 12.30 17.50 13.19
N SER A 301 13.41 17.08 13.78
CA SER A 301 14.02 15.76 13.59
C SER A 301 13.40 14.78 14.59
N PHE A 302 12.56 13.85 14.12
CA PHE A 302 12.24 12.64 14.86
C PHE A 302 13.38 11.64 14.62
N THR A 303 14.41 11.69 15.47
CA THR A 303 15.50 10.70 15.46
C THR A 303 15.81 10.26 16.88
N ASN A 304 15.06 9.27 17.35
CA ASN A 304 15.58 8.31 18.33
C ASN A 304 15.70 6.97 17.58
N SER A 305 16.80 6.77 16.85
CA SER A 305 17.08 5.51 16.12
C SER A 305 18.44 4.96 16.52
N THR A 306 18.46 4.09 17.52
CA THR A 306 19.45 3.02 17.63
C THR A 306 18.92 1.81 16.86
N GLU A 307 18.84 1.93 15.53
CA GLU A 307 18.61 0.80 14.64
C GLU A 307 19.79 0.75 13.67
N LYS A 308 20.41 -0.43 13.57
CA LYS A 308 21.43 -0.73 12.55
C LYS A 308 20.82 -0.38 11.19
N THR A 309 21.42 0.63 10.57
CA THR A 309 21.12 1.19 9.26
C THR A 309 20.93 0.11 8.19
N ASN A 310 20.16 0.42 7.13
CA ASN A 310 19.88 -0.45 5.98
C ASN A 310 21.11 -0.79 5.11
N SER A 311 22.27 -0.97 5.72
CA SER A 311 23.61 -1.05 5.09
C SER A 311 23.79 -2.25 4.14
N GLY A 312 22.87 -3.20 4.13
CA GLY A 312 22.90 -4.36 3.21
C GLY A 312 22.16 -4.16 1.88
N ALA A 313 21.33 -3.13 1.72
CA ALA A 313 20.51 -2.94 0.51
C ALA A 313 21.35 -2.69 -0.75
N LEU A 314 22.49 -2.01 -0.59
CA LEU A 314 23.37 -1.60 -1.68
C LEU A 314 24.07 -2.76 -2.38
N VAL A 315 24.25 -3.88 -1.68
CA VAL A 315 24.85 -5.12 -2.25
C VAL A 315 24.02 -5.62 -3.45
N PHE A 316 22.73 -5.29 -3.50
CA PHE A 316 21.81 -5.74 -4.53
C PHE A 316 21.61 -4.74 -5.67
N VAL A 317 22.21 -3.56 -5.59
CA VAL A 317 22.28 -2.64 -6.73
C VAL A 317 23.50 -3.09 -7.53
N SER A 318 23.37 -3.69 -8.70
CA SER A 318 24.55 -4.06 -9.52
C SER A 318 25.02 -2.88 -10.36
N ASP A 319 26.16 -3.04 -11.04
CA ASP A 319 26.61 -2.07 -12.05
C ASP A 319 25.59 -1.99 -13.19
N ASP A 320 25.02 -3.12 -13.63
CA ASP A 320 23.94 -3.13 -14.63
C ASP A 320 22.71 -2.30 -14.20
N ILE A 321 22.36 -2.34 -12.90
CA ILE A 321 21.27 -1.52 -12.36
C ILE A 321 21.68 -0.05 -12.37
N CYS A 322 22.93 0.28 -12.02
CA CYS A 322 23.44 1.64 -12.09
C CYS A 322 23.39 2.20 -13.51
N ASP A 323 23.91 1.46 -14.48
CA ASP A 323 23.94 1.85 -15.88
C ASP A 323 22.53 2.09 -16.41
N GLY A 324 21.62 1.13 -16.15
CA GLY A 324 20.22 1.27 -16.52
C GLY A 324 19.51 2.48 -15.88
N MET A 325 19.91 2.89 -14.69
CA MET A 325 19.41 4.13 -14.06
C MET A 325 20.05 5.38 -14.68
N LEU A 326 21.35 5.36 -14.96
CA LEU A 326 22.08 6.49 -15.53
C LEU A 326 21.55 6.84 -16.93
N ASP A 327 21.35 5.84 -17.80
CA ASP A 327 20.86 6.01 -19.17
C ASP A 327 19.58 6.86 -19.22
N ILE A 328 18.55 6.41 -18.50
CA ILE A 328 17.25 7.10 -18.45
C ILE A 328 17.35 8.45 -17.73
N SER A 329 18.23 8.58 -16.74
CA SER A 329 18.40 9.84 -16.01
C SER A 329 19.00 10.93 -16.90
N PHE A 330 19.98 10.59 -17.74
CA PHE A 330 20.57 11.54 -18.68
C PHE A 330 19.60 11.97 -19.78
N GLU A 331 18.74 11.07 -20.24
CA GLU A 331 17.67 11.44 -21.18
C GLU A 331 16.65 12.39 -20.52
N ARG A 332 16.23 12.11 -19.28
CA ARG A 332 15.18 12.87 -18.58
C ARG A 332 15.63 14.13 -17.86
N ILE A 333 16.93 14.40 -17.76
CA ILE A 333 17.43 15.68 -17.23
C ILE A 333 17.07 16.85 -18.16
N LEU A 334 16.86 16.55 -19.44
CA LEU A 334 16.48 17.50 -20.47
C LEU A 334 14.96 17.68 -20.48
N LYS A 335 14.53 18.94 -20.55
CA LYS A 335 13.10 19.30 -20.63
C LYS A 335 12.51 19.05 -22.02
N LYS A 336 13.34 19.10 -23.05
CA LYS A 336 12.96 18.84 -24.45
C LYS A 336 13.88 17.79 -25.02
N SER A 337 13.28 16.91 -25.80
CA SER A 337 13.96 15.96 -26.68
C SER A 337 14.98 16.71 -27.55
N PRO A 338 16.28 16.36 -27.54
CA PRO A 338 17.13 16.64 -28.69
C PRO A 338 16.53 15.92 -29.91
N VAL A 339 16.77 16.40 -31.14
CA VAL A 339 16.16 15.87 -32.39
C VAL A 339 16.29 14.33 -32.58
N THR A 340 17.12 13.67 -31.77
CA THR A 340 17.38 12.22 -31.69
C THR A 340 16.80 11.50 -30.46
N SER A 341 15.97 12.12 -29.60
CA SER A 341 15.45 11.37 -28.45
C SER A 341 14.44 10.32 -28.90
N PRO A 342 14.36 9.19 -28.19
CA PRO A 342 13.42 8.16 -28.57
C PRO A 342 11.97 8.65 -28.42
N GLU A 343 11.16 8.46 -29.45
CA GLU A 343 9.73 8.86 -29.51
C GLU A 343 8.87 8.14 -28.45
N TRP A 344 9.41 7.07 -27.85
CA TRP A 344 8.73 6.27 -26.85
C TRP A 344 8.81 6.83 -25.42
N LEU A 345 9.72 7.75 -25.11
CA LEU A 345 9.95 8.24 -23.73
C LEU A 345 9.16 9.52 -23.44
N GLU A 346 8.32 9.50 -22.40
CA GLU A 346 7.61 10.70 -21.95
C GLU A 346 8.56 11.62 -21.18
N LEU A 347 8.76 12.82 -21.71
CA LEU A 347 9.50 13.92 -21.09
C LEU A 347 8.55 14.88 -20.38
N TRP A 348 9.12 15.77 -19.56
CA TRP A 348 8.33 16.72 -18.78
C TRP A 348 7.56 17.69 -19.66
N SER A 349 6.23 17.65 -19.59
CA SER A 349 5.34 18.66 -20.15
C SER A 349 4.86 19.67 -19.09
N ASP A 350 5.07 20.97 -19.34
CA ASP A 350 4.55 22.04 -18.49
C ASP A 350 3.00 22.07 -18.46
N GLU A 351 2.36 21.56 -19.51
CA GLU A 351 0.90 21.48 -19.63
C GLU A 351 0.34 20.35 -18.76
N LEU A 352 1.03 19.21 -18.70
CA LEU A 352 0.59 18.03 -17.95
C LEU A 352 1.04 18.04 -16.48
N HIS A 353 2.17 18.66 -16.16
CA HIS A 353 2.80 18.55 -14.85
C HIS A 353 3.05 19.90 -14.15
N GLY A 354 2.76 21.01 -14.82
CA GLY A 354 2.92 22.35 -14.28
C GLY A 354 4.36 22.89 -14.38
N LYS A 355 4.47 24.21 -14.51
CA LYS A 355 5.73 24.92 -14.79
C LYS A 355 6.78 24.81 -13.69
N ASN A 356 6.36 24.72 -12.43
CA ASN A 356 7.27 24.72 -11.28
C ASN A 356 7.73 23.32 -10.86
N GLY A 357 7.02 22.26 -11.26
CA GLY A 357 7.35 20.89 -10.85
C GLY A 357 8.66 20.39 -11.46
N PHE A 358 9.02 20.86 -12.66
CA PHE A 358 10.23 20.41 -13.34
C PHE A 358 11.50 20.77 -12.57
N VAL A 359 11.54 21.96 -11.94
CA VAL A 359 12.70 22.40 -11.17
C VAL A 359 12.93 21.48 -9.97
N GLN A 360 11.86 21.13 -9.26
CA GLN A 360 11.92 20.19 -8.13
C GLN A 360 12.34 18.80 -8.59
N TYR A 361 11.72 18.29 -9.64
CA TYR A 361 12.06 17.01 -10.24
C TYR A 361 13.53 16.94 -10.65
N ARG A 362 13.99 17.93 -11.42
CA ARG A 362 15.38 18.02 -11.89
C ARG A 362 16.36 18.14 -10.73
N SER A 363 16.02 18.88 -9.67
CA SER A 363 16.85 18.97 -8.47
C SER A 363 17.02 17.61 -7.79
N LEU A 364 15.95 16.80 -7.72
CA LEU A 364 16.01 15.44 -7.17
C LEU A 364 16.81 14.50 -8.07
N LEU A 365 16.66 14.62 -9.39
CA LEU A 365 17.41 13.82 -10.36
C LEU A 365 18.91 14.14 -10.34
N VAL A 366 19.28 15.42 -10.24
CA VAL A 366 20.69 15.83 -10.09
C VAL A 366 21.27 15.29 -8.78
N ARG A 367 20.52 15.37 -7.68
CA ARG A 367 20.95 14.77 -6.41
C ARG A 367 21.17 13.26 -6.54
N PHE A 368 20.28 12.57 -7.25
CA PHE A 368 20.41 11.15 -7.54
C PHE A 368 21.69 10.84 -8.35
N LEU A 369 21.94 11.58 -9.44
CA LEU A 369 23.14 11.46 -10.27
C LEU A 369 24.44 11.67 -9.47
N VAL A 370 24.43 12.61 -8.52
CA VAL A 370 25.58 12.82 -7.63
C VAL A 370 25.77 11.61 -6.72
N LEU A 371 24.71 11.10 -6.08
CA LEU A 371 24.80 9.97 -5.16
C LEU A 371 25.26 8.68 -5.85
N ILE A 372 24.77 8.40 -7.06
CA ILE A 372 25.17 7.21 -7.81
C ILE A 372 26.62 7.32 -8.32
N SER A 373 27.10 8.54 -8.61
CA SER A 373 28.50 8.76 -9.00
C SER A 373 29.51 8.54 -7.88
N PHE A 374 29.09 8.61 -6.60
CA PHE A 374 29.95 8.29 -5.46
C PHE A 374 30.04 6.77 -5.19
N ARG A 375 29.26 5.96 -5.92
CA ARG A 375 29.24 4.51 -5.77
C ARG A 375 30.18 3.82 -6.77
N ASN A 376 30.22 4.34 -7.99
CA ASN A 376 31.17 3.96 -9.03
C ASN A 376 32.54 4.58 -8.75
#